data_AF-A0A6B3I2M6-F1
#
_entry.id   AF-A0A6B3I2M6-F1
#
_cell.length_a   1.000
_cell.length_b   1.000
_cell.length_c   1.000
_cell.angle_alpha   90.00
_cell.angle_beta   90.00
_cell.angle_gamma   90.00
#
_symmetry.space_group_name_H-M   'P 1'
#
loop_
_entity.id
_entity.type
_entity.pdbx_description
1 polymer ?
#
loop_
_entity_poly.entity_id
_entity_poly.type
_entity_poly.pdbx_seq_one_letter_code
_entity_poly.pdbx_strand_id
1 'polypeptide(L)'
;VVSCSSGAGQRWTVSGEAIFQSAHPSMCLTSDYPRTRIINVESCDSSTRQRWTVSGEAIFQSAHPSMCLSSDYPRTRIVNVESCNPSGIRQHWTVLGEQISMTLV
;
A
#
# COMPACT_ATOMS: atom_id res chain seq x y z
N VAL A 1 -8.44 -2.12 -14.13
CA VAL A 1 -8.64 -1.24 -12.96
C VAL A 1 -10.10 -1.22 -12.66
N VAL A 2 -10.50 -1.36 -11.40
CA VAL A 2 -11.85 -0.97 -10.99
C VAL A 2 -11.80 0.52 -10.73
N SER A 3 -12.69 1.30 -11.35
CA SER A 3 -12.77 2.74 -11.13
C SER A 3 -12.86 3.04 -9.63
N CYS A 4 -12.34 4.19 -9.20
CA CYS A 4 -12.49 4.63 -7.82
C CYS A 4 -13.98 4.67 -7.49
N SER A 5 -14.34 3.92 -6.46
CA SER A 5 -15.70 3.79 -5.96
C SER A 5 -15.69 3.91 -4.45
N SER A 6 -16.86 4.18 -3.87
CA SER A 6 -17.07 4.04 -2.44
C SER A 6 -17.20 2.56 -2.00
N GLY A 7 -16.78 1.59 -2.83
CA GLY A 7 -16.81 0.18 -2.48
C GLY A 7 -15.91 -0.12 -1.28
N ALA A 8 -16.36 -1.01 -0.39
CA ALA A 8 -15.64 -1.35 0.85
C ALA A 8 -14.20 -1.87 0.59
N GLY A 9 -13.99 -2.61 -0.50
CA GLY A 9 -12.67 -3.18 -0.85
C GLY A 9 -11.63 -2.15 -1.35
N GLN A 10 -12.00 -0.89 -1.52
CA GLN A 10 -11.10 0.21 -1.92
C GLN A 10 -10.92 1.25 -0.81
N ARG A 11 -11.45 1.00 0.40
CA ARG A 11 -11.34 1.93 1.54
C ARG A 11 -10.30 1.43 2.52
N TRP A 12 -9.32 2.29 2.80
CA TRP A 12 -8.13 1.97 3.56
C TRP A 12 -7.80 3.12 4.50
N THR A 13 -7.77 2.84 5.79
CA THR A 13 -7.44 3.84 6.81
C THR A 13 -5.95 3.75 7.14
N VAL A 14 -5.28 4.90 7.20
CA VAL A 14 -3.91 5.03 7.68
C VAL A 14 -3.95 5.55 9.11
N SER A 15 -3.33 4.83 10.05
CA SER A 15 -3.23 5.24 11.45
C SER A 15 -1.84 4.91 11.99
N GLY A 16 -1.04 5.95 12.25
CA GLY A 16 0.36 5.77 12.57
C GLY A 16 1.09 5.06 11.42
N GLU A 17 1.77 3.96 11.73
CA GLU A 17 2.44 3.13 10.72
C GLU A 17 1.54 2.02 10.13
N ALA A 18 0.29 1.89 10.57
CA ALA A 18 -0.60 0.85 10.08
C ALA A 18 -1.46 1.35 8.91
N ILE A 19 -1.66 0.48 7.92
CA ILE A 19 -2.63 0.66 6.82
C ILE A 19 -3.58 -0.54 6.86
N PHE A 20 -4.87 -0.32 7.08
CA PHE A 20 -5.85 -1.39 7.25
C PHE A 20 -7.14 -1.14 6.46
N GLN A 21 -7.88 -2.21 6.16
CA GLN A 21 -9.17 -2.08 5.47
C GLN A 21 -10.18 -1.37 6.36
N SER A 22 -10.77 -0.27 5.89
CA SER A 22 -11.71 0.50 6.71
C SER A 22 -12.97 -0.30 7.07
N ALA A 23 -13.42 -1.19 6.18
CA ALA A 23 -14.55 -2.07 6.44
C ALA A 23 -14.22 -3.27 7.36
N HIS A 24 -12.93 -3.61 7.49
CA HIS A 24 -12.44 -4.70 8.32
C HIS A 24 -11.15 -4.27 9.04
N PRO A 25 -11.23 -3.46 10.11
CA PRO A 25 -10.05 -2.87 10.76
C PRO A 25 -9.07 -3.87 11.38
N SER A 26 -9.47 -5.13 11.49
CA SER A 26 -8.60 -6.24 11.88
C SER A 26 -7.73 -6.76 10.73
N MET A 27 -7.83 -6.23 9.51
CA MET A 27 -7.10 -6.68 8.33
C MET A 27 -6.14 -5.60 7.81
N CYS A 28 -4.84 -5.88 7.87
CA CYS A 28 -3.75 -4.94 7.60
C CYS A 28 -3.00 -5.27 6.30
N LEU A 29 -2.54 -4.22 5.62
CA LEU A 29 -1.65 -4.30 4.47
C LEU A 29 -0.30 -4.86 4.94
N THR A 30 0.11 -6.00 4.39
CA THR A 30 1.24 -6.78 4.89
C THR A 30 2.27 -7.04 3.79
N SER A 31 3.54 -6.80 4.09
CA SER A 31 4.68 -7.14 3.24
C SER A 31 5.54 -8.21 3.88
N ASP A 32 5.72 -9.32 3.17
CA ASP A 32 6.63 -10.41 3.55
C ASP A 32 8.01 -10.28 2.91
N TYR A 33 8.37 -9.11 2.38
CA TYR A 33 9.71 -8.87 1.85
C TYR A 33 10.77 -9.12 2.94
N PRO A 34 11.90 -9.80 2.62
CA PRO A 34 12.38 -10.18 1.29
C PRO A 34 11.90 -11.53 0.74
N ARG A 35 11.05 -12.28 1.47
CA ARG A 35 10.56 -13.60 1.03
C ARG A 35 9.74 -13.52 -0.25
N THR A 36 8.87 -12.51 -0.33
CA THR A 36 8.10 -12.17 -1.54
C THR A 36 7.95 -10.66 -1.66
N ARG A 37 7.74 -10.18 -2.88
CA ARG A 37 7.44 -8.77 -3.14
C ARG A 37 5.95 -8.48 -3.18
N ILE A 38 5.09 -9.50 -3.25
CA ILE A 38 3.64 -9.32 -3.34
C ILE A 38 3.10 -8.84 -1.99
N ILE A 39 2.17 -7.89 -2.04
CA ILE A 39 1.47 -7.40 -0.86
C ILE A 39 0.25 -8.25 -0.57
N ASN A 40 0.11 -8.61 0.70
CA ASN A 40 -1.00 -9.39 1.23
C ASN A 40 -1.89 -8.53 2.13
N VAL A 41 -3.06 -9.06 2.43
CA VAL A 41 -3.93 -8.54 3.48
C VAL A 41 -4.10 -9.64 4.51
N GLU A 42 -3.57 -9.42 5.71
CA GLU A 42 -3.55 -10.40 6.80
C GLU A 42 -4.17 -9.80 8.06
N SER A 43 -4.47 -10.63 9.06
CA SER A 43 -4.89 -10.14 10.37
C SER A 43 -3.84 -9.18 10.93
N CYS A 44 -4.28 -8.05 11.46
CA CYS A 44 -3.41 -7.05 12.06
C CYS A 44 -2.67 -7.65 13.27
N ASP A 45 -1.36 -7.43 13.32
CA ASP A 45 -0.47 -7.85 14.39
C ASP A 45 0.56 -6.72 14.70
N SER A 46 1.48 -6.98 15.64
CA SER A 46 2.52 -6.01 15.99
C SER A 46 3.80 -6.14 15.15
N SER A 47 3.77 -6.95 14.09
CA SER A 47 4.93 -7.24 13.23
C SER A 47 5.36 -6.00 12.47
N THR A 48 6.65 -5.94 12.14
CA THR A 48 7.20 -4.89 11.28
C THR A 48 6.77 -5.06 9.81
N ARG A 49 6.23 -6.23 9.44
CA ARG A 49 5.67 -6.52 8.11
C ARG A 49 4.47 -5.66 7.74
N GLN A 50 3.77 -5.13 8.74
CA GLN A 50 2.54 -4.33 8.58
C GLN A 50 2.78 -2.84 8.82
N ARG A 51 4.05 -2.42 8.94
CA ARG A 51 4.43 -1.05 9.21
C ARG A 51 4.84 -0.34 7.93
N TRP A 52 4.18 0.78 7.69
CA TRP A 52 4.32 1.61 6.52
C TRP A 52 4.55 3.05 6.93
N THR A 53 5.44 3.72 6.22
CA THR A 53 5.65 5.16 6.37
C THR A 53 5.08 5.84 5.13
N VAL A 54 4.14 6.77 5.33
CA VAL A 54 3.59 7.59 4.24
C VAL A 54 4.35 8.92 4.24
N SER A 55 4.98 9.28 3.13
CA SER A 55 5.70 10.55 2.98
C SER A 55 5.47 11.12 1.57
N GLY A 56 4.69 12.19 1.50
CA GLY A 56 4.21 12.73 0.24
C GLY A 56 3.36 11.71 -0.51
N GLU A 57 3.72 11.45 -1.77
CA GLU A 57 3.04 10.46 -2.62
C GLU A 57 3.65 9.05 -2.51
N ALA A 58 4.68 8.87 -1.67
CA ALA A 58 5.34 7.57 -1.52
C ALA A 58 4.91 6.88 -0.22
N ILE A 59 4.77 5.55 -0.29
CA ILE A 59 4.48 4.67 0.84
C ILE A 59 5.63 3.66 0.96
N PHE A 60 6.38 3.72 2.04
CA PHE A 60 7.59 2.95 2.29
C PHE A 60 7.30 1.80 3.24
N GLN A 61 7.94 0.64 3.03
CA GLN A 61 7.97 -0.39 4.05
C GLN A 61 8.89 0.05 5.19
N SER A 62 8.37 0.25 6.40
CA SER A 62 9.16 0.83 7.50
C SER A 62 10.40 0.00 7.87
N ALA A 63 10.30 -1.33 7.76
CA ALA A 63 11.42 -2.25 7.98
C ALA A 63 12.48 -2.21 6.85
N HIS A 64 12.10 -1.75 5.65
CA HIS A 64 12.96 -1.68 4.47
C HIS A 64 12.71 -0.36 3.72
N PRO A 65 13.24 0.78 4.20
CA PRO A 65 12.92 2.10 3.64
C PRO A 65 13.35 2.32 2.18
N SER A 66 14.19 1.43 1.62
CA SER A 66 14.51 1.42 0.19
C SER A 66 13.43 0.77 -0.68
N MET A 67 12.38 0.22 -0.07
CA MET A 67 11.28 -0.49 -0.72
C MET A 67 9.98 0.31 -0.60
N CYS A 68 9.39 0.60 -1.76
CA CYS A 68 8.18 1.40 -1.90
C CYS A 68 7.02 0.54 -2.41
N LEU A 69 5.81 0.83 -1.93
CA LEU A 69 4.57 0.27 -2.47
C LEU A 69 4.43 0.67 -3.94
N SER A 70 4.21 -0.31 -4.80
CA SER A 70 4.18 -0.14 -6.26
C SER A 70 2.97 -0.88 -6.82
N SER A 71 2.34 -0.31 -7.84
CA SER A 71 1.34 -1.00 -8.63
C SER A 71 1.98 -1.50 -9.92
N ASP A 72 1.84 -2.79 -10.24
CA ASP A 72 2.31 -3.32 -11.51
C ASP A 72 1.28 -3.15 -12.65
N TYR A 73 0.28 -2.29 -12.47
CA TYR A 73 -0.65 -1.90 -13.54
C TYR A 73 0.07 -1.04 -14.61
N PRO A 74 -0.24 -1.17 -15.93
CA PRO A 74 -1.25 -2.04 -16.55
C PRO A 74 -0.82 -3.48 -16.81
N ARG A 75 0.42 -3.86 -16.49
CA ARG A 75 0.95 -5.19 -16.79
C ARG A 75 0.21 -6.28 -16.03
N THR A 76 0.00 -6.08 -14.72
CA THR A 76 -0.79 -6.96 -13.87
C THR A 76 -1.71 -6.14 -12.94
N ARG A 77 -2.52 -6.82 -12.13
CA ARG A 77 -3.37 -6.18 -11.10
C ARG A 77 -2.77 -6.34 -9.70
N ILE A 78 -1.48 -6.64 -9.62
CA ILE A 78 -0.78 -6.91 -8.37
C ILE A 78 -0.24 -5.60 -7.80
N VAL A 79 -0.36 -5.45 -6.49
CA VAL A 79 0.40 -4.47 -5.71
C VAL A 79 1.57 -5.20 -5.07
N ASN A 80 2.76 -4.63 -5.20
CA ASN A 80 4.01 -5.21 -4.74
C ASN A 80 4.87 -4.14 -4.04
N VAL A 81 6.00 -4.55 -3.48
CA VAL A 81 7.10 -3.65 -3.11
C VAL A 81 8.24 -3.74 -4.12
N GLU A 82 8.68 -2.58 -4.58
CA GLU A 82 9.82 -2.41 -5.50
C GLU A 82 10.83 -1.44 -4.90
N SER A 83 12.06 -1.45 -5.41
CA SER A 83 13.03 -0.42 -5.02
C SER A 83 12.45 0.96 -5.32
N CYS A 84 12.55 1.87 -4.36
CA CYS A 84 12.00 3.20 -4.49
C CYS A 84 12.60 3.93 -5.71
N ASN A 85 11.73 4.46 -6.56
CA ASN A 85 12.06 5.22 -7.75
C ASN A 85 11.16 6.47 -7.77
N PRO A 86 11.66 7.65 -7.37
CA PRO A 86 10.89 8.88 -7.32
C PRO A 86 10.27 9.28 -8.67
N SER A 87 10.89 8.89 -9.79
CA SER A 87 10.39 9.15 -11.14
C SER A 87 9.39 8.08 -11.61
N GLY A 88 9.17 7.03 -10.83
CA GLY A 88 8.28 5.93 -11.16
C GLY A 88 6.85 6.21 -10.75
N ILE A 89 6.02 6.62 -11.71
CA ILE A 89 4.59 6.95 -11.47
C ILE A 89 3.79 5.82 -10.77
N ARG A 90 4.22 4.57 -10.94
CA ARG A 90 3.61 3.38 -10.32
C ARG A 90 3.76 3.34 -8.79
N GLN A 91 4.60 4.20 -8.22
CA GLN A 91 4.86 4.32 -6.79
C GLN A 91 4.27 5.60 -6.20
N HIS A 92 3.51 6.37 -7.00
CA HIS A 92 2.85 7.59 -6.56
C HIS A 92 1.41 7.27 -6.13
N TRP A 93 1.14 7.43 -4.85
CA TRP A 93 -0.13 7.15 -4.19
C TRP A 93 -0.70 8.44 -3.63
N THR A 94 -1.99 8.65 -3.83
CA THR A 94 -2.75 9.74 -3.20
C THR A 94 -3.63 9.16 -2.11
N VAL A 95 -3.55 9.75 -0.91
CA VAL A 95 -4.44 9.42 0.20
C VAL A 95 -5.58 10.45 0.23
N LEU A 96 -6.74 10.08 -0.33
CA LEU A 96 -7.96 10.88 -0.35
C LEU A 96 -8.81 10.55 0.88
N GLY A 97 -8.54 11.18 2.03
CA GLY A 97 -9.22 10.84 3.29
C GLY A 97 -8.87 9.42 3.76
N GLU A 98 -9.83 8.61 4.19
CA GLU A 98 -9.62 7.16 4.49
C GLU A 98 -9.50 6.28 3.23
N GLN A 99 -8.92 6.80 2.15
CA GLN A 99 -8.79 6.06 0.91
C GLN A 99 -7.42 6.28 0.29
N ILE A 100 -6.66 5.20 0.12
CA ILE A 100 -5.42 5.21 -0.67
C ILE A 100 -5.78 4.82 -2.11
N SER A 101 -5.47 5.69 -3.07
CA SER A 101 -5.66 5.44 -4.51
C SER A 101 -4.42 5.81 -5.32
N MET A 102 -4.16 5.12 -6.42
CA MET A 102 -3.09 5.48 -7.36
C MET A 102 -3.64 6.48 -8.40
N THR A 103 -2.98 7.62 -8.53
CA THR A 103 -3.34 8.67 -9.50
C THR A 103 -2.50 8.49 -10.77
N LEU A 104 -3.16 8.31 -11.92
CA LEU A 104 -2.53 8.38 -13.24
C LEU A 104 -2.70 9.82 -13.75
N VAL A 105 -1.60 10.57 -13.87
CA VAL A 105 -1.54 11.81 -14.67
C VAL A 105 -1.23 11.50 -16.12
#